data_AF-A0A7J2S9Q9-F1
#
_entry.id   AF-A0A7J2S9Q9-F1
#
_cell.length_a   1.000
_cell.length_b   1.000
_cell.length_c   1.000
_cell.angle_alpha   90.00
_cell.angle_beta   90.00
_cell.angle_gamma   90.00
#
_symmetry.space_group_name_H-M   'P 1'
#
loop_
_entity.id
_entity.type
_entity.pdbx_description
1 polymer ?
#
loop_
_entity_poly.entity_id
_entity_poly.type
_entity_poly.pdbx_seq_one_letter_code
_entity_poly.pdbx_strand_id
1 'polypeptide(L)'
;MSRPIKRRCIAFHMDAEFFSPIPKWMASGIVELYADEVEALRLVDYEGLSQEEAAESMKISRGTVWRLLQSGRKKIVAMLVEHKQLKVIMR
;
A
#
# COMPACT_ATOMS: atom_id res chain seq x y z
N MET A 1 16.70 17.54 7.53
CA MET A 1 16.84 16.22 8.17
C MET A 1 15.58 15.42 7.91
N SER A 2 15.68 14.21 7.37
CA SER A 2 14.52 13.32 7.15
C SER A 2 13.97 12.88 8.52
N ARG A 3 12.66 13.02 8.72
CA ARG A 3 12.00 12.58 9.95
C ARG A 3 12.15 11.06 10.07
N PRO A 4 12.66 10.51 11.18
CA PRO A 4 12.81 9.08 11.36
C PRO A 4 11.49 8.35 11.13
N ILE A 5 11.57 7.21 10.44
CA ILE A 5 10.43 6.34 10.16
C ILE A 5 9.95 5.76 11.50
N LYS A 6 8.70 6.05 11.89
CA LYS A 6 8.09 5.39 13.06
C LYS A 6 7.78 3.93 12.73
N ARG A 7 8.05 3.05 13.71
CA ARG A 7 7.54 1.66 13.73
C ARG A 7 6.01 1.68 13.71
N ARG A 8 5.40 0.70 13.06
CA ARG A 8 3.94 0.59 12.88
C ARG A 8 3.52 -0.88 12.85
N CYS A 9 2.27 -1.13 13.22
CA CYS A 9 1.67 -2.46 13.18
C CYS A 9 1.09 -2.73 11.78
N ILE A 10 1.37 -3.90 11.23
CA ILE A 10 0.83 -4.42 9.97
C ILE A 10 0.22 -5.77 10.31
N ALA A 11 -1.10 -5.89 10.26
CA ALA A 11 -1.79 -7.14 10.60
C ALA A 11 -2.00 -8.04 9.38
N PHE A 12 -1.98 -7.48 8.17
CA PHE A 12 -2.13 -8.23 6.94
C PHE A 12 -0.90 -9.08 6.62
N HIS A 13 -1.10 -10.39 6.46
CA HIS A 13 -0.15 -11.31 5.86
C HIS A 13 -0.50 -11.53 4.38
N MET A 14 0.51 -11.58 3.52
CA MET A 14 0.31 -11.71 2.07
C MET A 14 0.75 -13.07 1.58
N ASP A 15 -0.12 -13.73 0.79
CA ASP A 15 0.18 -15.04 0.21
C ASP A 15 0.70 -14.94 -1.24
N ALA A 16 0.50 -13.79 -1.92
CA ALA A 16 0.96 -13.55 -3.28
C ALA A 16 1.75 -12.24 -3.39
N GLU A 17 3.00 -12.32 -3.84
CA GLU A 17 3.90 -11.15 -3.91
C GLU A 17 3.72 -10.29 -5.17
N PHE A 18 3.16 -10.85 -6.24
CA PHE A 18 3.02 -10.19 -7.54
C PHE A 18 1.59 -10.26 -8.05
N PHE A 19 1.06 -9.12 -8.47
CA PHE A 19 -0.17 -9.01 -9.25
C PHE A 19 0.14 -8.40 -10.61
N SER A 20 -0.50 -8.88 -11.68
CA SER A 20 -0.30 -8.30 -13.01
C SER A 20 -1.62 -8.32 -13.79
N PRO A 21 -2.05 -7.17 -14.35
CA PRO A 21 -3.30 -7.11 -15.13
C PRO A 21 -3.15 -7.73 -16.52
N ILE A 22 -1.92 -8.06 -16.93
CA ILE A 22 -1.56 -8.65 -18.22
C ILE A 22 -0.54 -9.78 -18.02
N PRO A 23 -0.36 -10.70 -18.98
CA PRO A 23 0.68 -11.72 -18.89
C PRO A 23 2.08 -11.13 -18.67
N LYS A 24 2.89 -11.77 -17.83
CA LYS A 24 4.22 -11.26 -17.38
C LYS A 24 5.15 -10.83 -18.51
N TRP A 25 5.12 -11.51 -19.65
CA TRP A 25 5.97 -11.22 -20.82
C TRP A 25 5.56 -9.94 -21.58
N MET A 26 4.40 -9.38 -21.26
CA MET A 26 3.87 -8.14 -21.86
C MET A 26 3.96 -6.95 -20.89
N ALA A 27 4.29 -7.19 -19.62
CA ALA A 27 4.35 -6.14 -18.60
C ALA A 27 5.51 -5.17 -18.84
N SER A 28 5.20 -3.86 -18.82
CA SER A 28 6.13 -2.78 -19.15
C SER A 28 7.02 -2.33 -17.98
N GLY A 29 6.87 -2.94 -16.80
CA GLY A 29 7.63 -2.59 -15.59
C GLY A 29 6.96 -3.07 -14.30
N ILE A 30 7.53 -2.65 -13.17
CA ILE A 30 7.06 -3.01 -11.82
C ILE A 30 6.74 -1.73 -11.04
N VAL A 31 5.59 -1.72 -10.37
CA VAL A 31 5.18 -0.75 -9.36
C VAL A 31 5.34 -1.41 -8.00
N GLU A 32 6.12 -0.78 -7.12
CA GLU A 32 6.35 -1.28 -5.76
C GLU A 32 5.31 -0.70 -4.81
N LEU A 33 4.46 -1.54 -4.22
CA LEU A 33 3.55 -1.18 -3.15
C LEU A 33 4.15 -1.65 -1.83
N TYR A 34 4.22 -0.79 -0.81
CA TYR A 34 4.77 -1.17 0.47
C TYR A 34 3.69 -1.78 1.37
N ALA A 35 4.08 -2.70 2.25
CA ALA A 35 3.15 -3.37 3.16
C ALA A 35 2.36 -2.40 4.06
N ASP A 36 2.93 -1.25 4.42
CA ASP A 36 2.23 -0.22 5.18
C ASP A 36 1.19 0.55 4.36
N GLU A 37 1.40 0.70 3.06
CA GLU A 37 0.39 1.20 2.12
C GLU A 37 -0.76 0.18 1.98
N VAL A 38 -0.43 -1.11 1.87
CA VAL A 38 -1.44 -2.18 1.81
C VAL A 38 -2.30 -2.20 3.06
N GLU A 39 -1.69 -2.13 4.24
CA GLU A 39 -2.44 -2.13 5.51
C GLU A 39 -3.38 -0.92 5.63
N ALA A 40 -2.90 0.27 5.24
CA ALA A 40 -3.74 1.46 5.25
C ALA A 40 -4.95 1.33 4.30
N LEU A 41 -4.71 0.83 3.07
CA LEU A 41 -5.76 0.57 2.09
C LEU A 41 -6.73 -0.50 2.60
N ARG A 42 -6.23 -1.58 3.23
CA ARG A 42 -7.07 -2.65 3.79
C ARG A 42 -8.00 -2.11 4.87
N LEU A 43 -7.46 -1.39 5.86
CA LEU A 43 -8.26 -0.87 6.98
C LEU A 43 -9.31 0.13 6.50
N VAL A 44 -8.92 1.09 5.66
CA VAL A 44 -9.82 2.20 5.28
C VAL A 44 -10.68 1.87 4.08
N ASP A 45 -10.08 1.43 2.97
CA ASP A 45 -10.80 1.27 1.70
C ASP A 45 -11.52 -0.08 1.59
N TYR A 46 -11.05 -1.12 2.30
CA TYR A 46 -11.66 -2.44 2.27
C TYR A 46 -12.52 -2.75 3.52
N GLU A 47 -12.03 -2.45 4.72
CA GLU A 47 -12.78 -2.71 5.98
C GLU A 47 -13.67 -1.54 6.41
N GLY A 48 -13.53 -0.37 5.77
CA GLY A 48 -14.40 0.78 6.00
C GLY A 48 -14.11 1.57 7.27
N LEU A 49 -12.94 1.39 7.90
CA LEU A 49 -12.53 2.18 9.07
C LEU A 49 -12.26 3.64 8.68
N SER A 50 -12.47 4.55 9.63
CA SER A 50 -12.01 5.92 9.51
C SER A 50 -10.47 6.00 9.52
N GLN A 51 -9.92 7.12 9.02
CA GLN A 51 -8.46 7.33 9.06
C GLN A 51 -7.92 7.45 10.49
N GLU A 52 -8.74 7.91 11.43
CA GLU A 52 -8.43 7.95 12.85
C GLU A 52 -8.31 6.52 13.42
N GLU A 53 -9.32 5.67 13.23
CA GLU A 53 -9.31 4.28 13.71
C GLU A 53 -8.16 3.47 13.09
N ALA A 54 -7.91 3.65 11.79
CA ALA A 54 -6.77 3.03 11.13
C ALA A 54 -5.43 3.51 11.69
N ALA A 55 -5.31 4.80 12.05
CA ALA A 55 -4.09 5.36 12.63
C ALA A 55 -3.82 4.79 14.03
N GLU A 56 -4.87 4.62 14.84
CA GLU A 56 -4.80 3.97 16.15
C GLU A 56 -4.37 2.50 16.01
N SER A 57 -5.03 1.74 15.13
CA SER A 57 -4.69 0.34 14.83
C SER A 57 -3.23 0.16 14.41
N MET A 58 -2.76 1.01 13.49
CA MET A 58 -1.39 0.97 12.96
C MET A 58 -0.35 1.62 13.89
N LYS A 59 -0.76 2.28 14.99
CA LYS A 59 0.09 3.04 15.93
C LYS A 59 0.91 4.15 15.26
N ILE A 60 0.30 4.87 14.32
CA ILE A 60 0.90 6.00 13.59
C ILE A 60 -0.02 7.22 13.63
N SER A 61 0.41 8.36 13.09
CA SER A 61 -0.48 9.53 13.00
C SER A 61 -1.48 9.39 11.85
N ARG A 62 -2.66 9.99 11.99
CA ARG A 62 -3.65 10.16 10.91
C ARG A 62 -3.04 10.72 9.63
N GLY A 63 -2.21 11.75 9.74
CA GLY A 63 -1.51 12.32 8.58
C GLY A 63 -0.48 11.37 7.93
N THR A 64 -0.05 10.31 8.63
CA THR A 64 0.74 9.22 8.03
C THR A 64 -0.17 8.25 7.28
N VAL A 65 -1.30 7.85 7.86
CA VAL A 65 -2.34 7.05 7.17
C VAL A 65 -2.78 7.73 5.89
N TRP A 66 -3.11 9.03 5.95
CA TRP A 66 -3.50 9.81 4.77
C TRP A 66 -2.44 9.73 3.66
N ARG A 67 -1.15 9.89 3.99
CA ARG A 67 -0.06 9.79 2.99
C ARG A 67 0.09 8.37 2.41
N LEU A 68 -0.08 7.34 3.25
CA LEU A 68 -0.04 5.94 2.81
C LEU A 68 -1.20 5.65 1.85
N LEU A 69 -2.41 6.10 2.16
CA LEU A 69 -3.58 5.97 1.26
C LEU A 69 -3.36 6.68 -0.06
N GLN A 70 -2.91 7.94 -0.04
CA GLN A 70 -2.65 8.71 -1.27
C GLN A 70 -1.61 8.01 -2.16
N SER A 71 -0.51 7.56 -1.57
CA SER A 71 0.55 6.85 -2.29
C SER A 71 0.09 5.50 -2.82
N GLY A 72 -0.58 4.70 -1.98
CA GLY A 72 -1.08 3.37 -2.33
C GLY A 72 -2.11 3.41 -3.46
N ARG A 73 -3.10 4.30 -3.38
CA ARG A 73 -4.11 4.48 -4.44
C ARG A 73 -3.47 4.89 -5.76
N LYS A 74 -2.51 5.84 -5.73
CA LYS A 74 -1.78 6.26 -6.93
C LYS A 74 -1.04 5.09 -7.58
N LYS A 75 -0.37 4.25 -6.78
CA LYS A 75 0.37 3.08 -7.27
C LYS A 75 -0.54 2.02 -7.90
N ILE A 76 -1.68 1.72 -7.29
CA ILE A 76 -2.67 0.80 -7.84
C ILE A 76 -3.21 1.32 -9.18
N VAL A 77 -3.58 2.60 -9.24
CA VAL A 77 -4.06 3.20 -10.49
C VAL A 77 -2.97 3.23 -11.56
N ALA A 78 -1.72 3.58 -11.21
CA ALA A 78 -0.60 3.57 -12.14
C ALA A 78 -0.33 2.17 -12.72
N MET A 79 -0.43 1.12 -11.89
CA MET A 79 -0.32 -0.27 -12.36
C MET A 79 -1.36 -0.57 -13.46
N LEU A 80 -2.62 -0.16 -13.26
CA LEU A 80 -3.69 -0.39 -14.23
C LEU A 80 -3.50 0.42 -15.52
N VAL A 81 -3.20 1.72 -15.40
CA VAL A 81 -3.08 2.64 -16.54
C VAL A 81 -1.84 2.36 -17.39
N GLU A 82 -0.73 2.00 -16.76
CA GLU A 82 0.56 1.77 -17.45
C GLU A 82 0.81 0.29 -17.77
N HIS A 83 -0.14 -0.59 -17.45
CA HIS A 83 -0.05 -2.04 -17.61
C HIS A 83 1.21 -2.64 -16.97
N LYS A 84 1.51 -2.23 -15.74
CA LYS A 84 2.68 -2.69 -14.98
C LYS A 84 2.32 -3.84 -14.04
N GLN A 85 3.32 -4.59 -13.60
CA GLN A 85 3.15 -5.52 -12.48
C GLN A 85 3.15 -4.73 -11.17
N LEU A 86 2.38 -5.16 -10.19
CA LEU A 86 2.44 -4.66 -8.82
C LEU A 86 3.16 -5.68 -7.97
N LYS A 87 4.24 -5.27 -7.33
CA LYS A 87 4.97 -6.09 -6.36
C LYS A 87 4.76 -5.50 -4.98
N VAL A 88 4.37 -6.32 -4.01
CA VAL A 88 4.33 -5.86 -2.62
C VAL A 88 5.66 -6.12 -1.93
N ILE A 89 6.15 -5.12 -1.20
CA ILE A 89 7.44 -5.15 -0.52
C ILE A 89 7.25 -4.95 0.98
N MET A 90 7.82 -5.88 1.75
CA MET A 90 8.04 -5.69 3.19
C MET A 90 9.33 -4.87 3.39
N ARG A 91 9.30 -3.90 4.29
CA ARG A 91 10.47 -3.11 4.69
C ARG A 91 11.22 -3.76 5.84
#